data_AF-A0A2A6CZQ1-F1
#
_entry.id   AF-A0A2A6CZQ1-F1
#
_cell.length_a   1.000
_cell.length_b   1.000
_cell.length_c   1.000
_cell.angle_alpha   90.00
_cell.angle_beta   90.00
_cell.angle_gamma   90.00
#
_symmetry.space_group_name_H-M   'P 1'
#
loop_
_entity.id
_entity.type
_entity.pdbx_description
1 polymer ?
#
loop_
_entity_poly.entity_id
_entity_poly.type
_entity_poly.pdbx_seq_one_letter_code
_entity_poly.pdbx_strand_id
1 'polypeptide(L)'
;MYYSEFIQNDVLNCIWLDVAEKRMGVAPQSTSLFSYCDRRSLNSILMLVSLLRRLLLSDKRNHLCPQKLLIIQLIWILPYVLVTNYLERSLLAFRLACYTQSDLLSHTPYATDTEQCVQRLFSGQRSTKEACSLKEDVDLILTPRLPSHSFDTVIVVRSAPKASDYRNYIRRTWAKDAKGYAPVVFAVAKGADLSKEAKEHGDIMQFDYPDSYYSLSKKMTMTYRWFLTLPTSITKLVVTNDDVVLHVQNLKEMDLPPLYDTWVVGKVSRGYPRLIFPWITWYVSGDSYPHMCYPRFVQGSSMVFSRSAVKEIYDGVCSIPLLPLDDVLMGVQSLCLPFEQVHREGFDVHWPNEYFVVFHHQYERYDWKRLETLYNATAGKTRR
;
A
#
# COMPACT_ATOMS: atom_id res chain seq x y z
N MET A 1 -2.23 -7.38 26.96
CA MET A 1 -3.05 -6.80 25.88
C MET A 1 -2.50 -7.09 24.47
N TYR A 2 -1.54 -8.02 24.29
CA TYR A 2 -0.84 -8.27 23.01
C TYR A 2 -1.23 -9.59 22.30
N TYR A 3 -2.26 -10.30 22.77
CA TYR A 3 -2.62 -11.63 22.26
C TYR A 3 -3.87 -11.66 21.36
N SER A 4 -4.64 -10.56 21.27
CA SER A 4 -5.90 -10.53 20.52
C SER A 4 -5.77 -10.05 19.07
N GLU A 5 -4.66 -9.41 18.69
CA GLU A 5 -4.48 -8.83 17.35
C GLU A 5 -4.09 -9.86 16.27
N PHE A 6 -3.46 -10.98 16.67
CA PHE A 6 -2.99 -12.00 15.74
C PHE A 6 -4.09 -12.99 15.29
N ILE A 7 -5.11 -13.20 16.13
CA ILE A 7 -6.09 -14.28 15.94
C ILE A 7 -7.28 -13.86 15.06
N GLN A 8 -7.64 -12.57 15.05
CA GLN A 8 -8.88 -12.11 14.40
C GLN A 8 -8.74 -11.80 12.91
N ASN A 9 -7.53 -11.48 12.42
CA ASN A 9 -7.37 -10.98 11.05
C ASN A 9 -7.09 -12.06 10.01
N ASP A 10 -6.40 -13.16 10.34
CA ASP A 10 -6.01 -14.16 9.33
C ASP A 10 -7.08 -15.25 9.11
N VAL A 11 -7.76 -15.70 10.16
CA VAL A 11 -8.70 -16.84 10.07
C VAL A 11 -9.98 -16.49 9.30
N LEU A 12 -10.53 -15.29 9.49
CA LEU A 12 -11.75 -14.86 8.81
C LEU A 12 -11.50 -14.33 7.39
N ASN A 13 -10.36 -13.69 7.13
CA ASN A 13 -9.98 -13.30 5.76
C ASN A 13 -9.76 -14.53 4.87
N CYS A 14 -9.12 -15.59 5.38
CA CYS A 14 -8.91 -16.84 4.63
C CYS A 14 -10.21 -17.57 4.26
N ILE A 15 -11.21 -17.57 5.14
CA ILE A 15 -12.49 -18.28 4.90
C ILE A 15 -13.36 -17.53 3.88
N TRP A 16 -13.31 -16.20 3.85
CA TRP A 16 -14.21 -15.40 3.01
C TRP A 16 -13.64 -15.02 1.64
N LEU A 17 -12.32 -14.89 1.50
CA LEU A 17 -11.67 -14.72 0.19
C LEU A 17 -11.94 -15.94 -0.72
N ASP A 18 -11.86 -17.16 -0.20
CA ASP A 18 -12.14 -18.40 -0.94
C ASP A 18 -13.62 -18.52 -1.38
N VAL A 19 -14.57 -18.00 -0.59
CA VAL A 19 -16.00 -17.97 -0.94
C VAL A 19 -16.31 -16.92 -2.01
N ALA A 20 -15.63 -15.77 -1.98
CA ALA A 20 -15.78 -14.71 -2.98
C ALA A 20 -15.15 -15.10 -4.33
N GLU A 21 -13.95 -15.69 -4.31
CA GLU A 21 -13.24 -16.13 -5.53
C GLU A 21 -13.95 -17.28 -6.24
N LYS A 22 -14.44 -18.28 -5.50
CA LYS A 22 -15.20 -19.41 -6.06
C LYS A 22 -16.55 -19.02 -6.67
N ARG A 23 -17.21 -17.96 -6.17
CA ARG A 23 -18.46 -17.45 -6.75
C ARG A 23 -18.27 -16.59 -8.00
N MET A 24 -17.09 -16.01 -8.18
CA MET A 24 -16.77 -15.14 -9.33
C MET A 24 -16.05 -15.87 -10.48
N GLY A 25 -15.90 -17.20 -10.40
CA GLY A 25 -15.31 -18.00 -11.49
C GLY A 25 -13.80 -17.82 -11.68
N VAL A 26 -13.10 -17.27 -10.68
CA VAL A 26 -11.64 -17.11 -10.70
C VAL A 26 -11.01 -18.42 -10.23
N ALA A 27 -10.17 -19.03 -11.06
CA ALA A 27 -9.53 -20.30 -10.74
C ALA A 27 -8.61 -20.16 -9.50
N PRO A 28 -8.77 -20.99 -8.46
CA PRO A 28 -7.92 -20.91 -7.27
C PRO A 28 -6.52 -21.44 -7.60
N GLN A 29 -5.54 -20.54 -7.74
CA GLN A 29 -4.12 -20.91 -7.81
C GLN A 29 -3.49 -20.82 -6.41
N SER A 30 -3.74 -21.82 -5.56
CA SER A 30 -2.78 -22.38 -4.60
C SER A 30 -3.50 -23.19 -3.52
N THR A 31 -3.12 -24.46 -3.39
CA THR A 31 -3.63 -25.42 -2.41
C THR A 31 -3.00 -25.27 -1.01
N SER A 32 -2.36 -24.15 -0.68
CA SER A 32 -1.64 -23.96 0.59
C SER A 32 -2.40 -23.19 1.67
N LEU A 33 -3.58 -22.63 1.40
CA LEU A 33 -4.35 -21.83 2.37
C LEU A 33 -4.79 -22.61 3.63
N PHE A 34 -4.88 -23.94 3.56
CA PHE A 34 -5.37 -24.75 4.68
C PHE A 34 -4.37 -24.98 5.82
N SER A 35 -3.06 -24.74 5.64
CA SER A 35 -2.08 -24.98 6.71
C SER A 35 -1.95 -23.82 7.72
N TYR A 36 -2.68 -22.72 7.53
CA TYR A 36 -2.49 -21.46 8.25
C TYR A 36 -3.57 -21.13 9.29
N CYS A 37 -4.46 -22.08 9.60
CA CYS A 37 -5.34 -21.95 10.77
C CYS A 37 -4.55 -22.30 12.04
N ASP A 38 -4.09 -21.27 12.76
CA ASP A 38 -3.37 -21.43 14.02
C ASP A 38 -4.18 -22.27 15.04
N ARG A 39 -3.66 -23.44 15.40
CA ARG A 39 -4.25 -24.36 16.40
C ARG A 39 -4.46 -23.68 17.75
N ARG A 40 -3.72 -22.60 18.07
CA ARG A 40 -3.87 -21.87 19.34
C ARG A 40 -5.20 -21.13 19.44
N SER A 41 -5.66 -20.53 18.35
CA SER A 41 -6.92 -19.77 18.25
C SER A 41 -8.15 -20.65 18.52
N LEU A 42 -8.16 -21.84 17.90
CA LEU A 42 -9.20 -22.85 18.11
C LEU A 42 -9.22 -23.34 19.56
N ASN A 43 -8.05 -23.54 20.17
CA ASN A 43 -7.95 -23.98 21.57
C ASN A 43 -8.46 -22.92 22.56
N SER A 44 -8.21 -21.63 22.32
CA SER A 44 -8.72 -20.54 23.15
C SER A 44 -10.24 -20.40 23.08
N ILE A 45 -10.82 -20.55 21.88
CA ILE A 45 -12.28 -20.55 21.68
C ILE A 45 -12.91 -21.76 22.37
N LEU A 46 -12.33 -22.95 22.22
CA LEU A 46 -12.81 -24.17 22.89
C LEU A 46 -12.71 -24.07 24.42
N MET A 47 -11.66 -23.44 24.96
CA MET A 47 -11.54 -23.15 26.40
C MET A 47 -12.67 -22.24 26.87
N LEU A 48 -12.93 -21.14 26.16
CA LEU A 48 -13.99 -20.18 26.50
C LEU A 48 -15.37 -20.84 26.47
N VAL A 49 -15.65 -21.63 25.43
CA VAL A 49 -16.90 -22.41 25.30
C VAL A 49 -17.02 -23.43 26.44
N SER A 50 -15.93 -24.10 26.81
CA SER A 50 -15.94 -25.06 27.93
C SER A 50 -16.19 -24.38 29.28
N LEU A 51 -15.65 -23.17 29.50
CA LEU A 51 -15.84 -22.37 30.70
C LEU A 51 -17.28 -21.88 30.82
N LEU A 52 -17.82 -21.35 29.72
CA LEU A 52 -19.21 -20.88 29.63
C LEU A 52 -20.20 -22.04 29.80
N ARG A 53 -19.90 -23.20 29.23
CA ARG A 53 -20.68 -24.44 29.42
C ARG A 53 -20.70 -24.87 30.89
N ARG A 54 -19.56 -24.80 31.59
CA ARG A 54 -19.51 -25.06 33.04
C ARG A 54 -20.31 -24.02 33.81
N LEU A 55 -20.13 -22.73 33.56
CA LEU A 55 -20.83 -21.67 34.31
C LEU A 55 -22.35 -21.70 34.12
N LEU A 56 -22.84 -22.03 32.92
CA LEU A 56 -24.27 -22.06 32.61
C LEU A 56 -24.93 -23.41 32.92
N LEU A 57 -24.22 -24.54 32.73
CA LEU A 57 -24.79 -25.89 32.80
C LEU A 57 -24.26 -26.77 33.95
N SER A 58 -23.36 -26.28 34.82
CA SER A 58 -22.74 -27.10 35.90
C SER A 58 -23.69 -27.45 37.06
N ASP A 59 -24.87 -26.85 37.16
CA ASP A 59 -25.77 -27.11 38.29
C ASP A 59 -27.02 -27.86 37.80
N LYS A 60 -27.24 -29.06 38.36
CA LYS A 60 -28.40 -29.93 38.05
C LYS A 60 -29.73 -29.36 38.56
N ARG A 61 -29.72 -28.21 39.23
CA ARG A 61 -30.93 -27.48 39.63
C ARG A 61 -31.29 -26.46 38.55
N ASN A 62 -32.44 -26.65 37.93
CA ASN A 62 -33.02 -25.81 36.86
C ASN A 62 -33.40 -24.38 37.29
N HIS A 63 -32.88 -23.86 38.41
CA HIS A 63 -33.19 -22.51 38.86
C HIS A 63 -32.22 -21.50 38.25
N LEU A 64 -32.77 -20.59 37.44
CA LEU A 64 -32.09 -19.43 36.90
C LEU A 64 -31.81 -18.43 38.04
N CYS A 65 -30.65 -18.57 38.70
CA CYS A 65 -30.16 -17.58 39.66
C CYS A 65 -29.93 -16.22 38.95
N PRO A 66 -30.18 -15.08 39.61
CA PRO A 66 -29.91 -13.74 39.05
C PRO A 66 -28.53 -13.58 38.39
N GLN A 67 -27.50 -14.26 38.91
CA GLN A 67 -26.16 -14.26 38.33
C GLN A 67 -26.10 -14.95 36.96
N LYS A 68 -26.81 -16.07 36.77
CA LYS A 68 -26.89 -16.77 35.47
C LYS A 68 -27.64 -15.93 34.45
N LEU A 69 -28.72 -15.27 34.87
CA LEU A 69 -29.48 -14.35 34.01
C LEU A 69 -28.62 -13.16 33.57
N LEU A 70 -27.84 -12.57 34.49
CA LEU A 70 -26.92 -11.48 34.16
C LEU A 70 -25.83 -11.92 33.17
N ILE A 71 -25.25 -13.11 33.36
CA ILE A 71 -24.26 -13.67 32.42
C ILE A 71 -24.90 -13.86 31.05
N ILE A 72 -26.07 -14.51 30.95
CA ILE A 72 -26.78 -14.71 29.68
C ILE A 72 -27.13 -13.37 29.01
N GLN A 73 -27.51 -12.36 29.79
CA GLN A 73 -27.86 -11.03 29.29
C GLN A 73 -26.66 -10.26 28.72
N LEU A 74 -25.42 -10.56 29.15
CA LEU A 74 -24.24 -9.79 28.76
C LEU A 74 -23.21 -10.59 27.93
N ILE A 75 -23.32 -11.92 27.88
CA ILE A 75 -22.37 -12.81 27.19
C ILE A 75 -22.23 -12.52 25.69
N TRP A 76 -23.26 -11.97 25.07
CA TRP A 76 -23.27 -11.61 23.65
C TRP A 76 -22.67 -10.22 23.39
N ILE A 77 -22.52 -9.36 24.41
CA ILE A 77 -21.97 -8.00 24.25
C ILE A 77 -20.52 -8.04 23.80
N LEU A 78 -19.67 -8.86 24.45
CA LEU A 78 -18.25 -8.91 24.08
C LEU A 78 -18.05 -9.48 22.66
N PRO A 79 -18.66 -10.62 22.25
CA PRO A 79 -18.63 -11.09 20.87
C PRO A 79 -19.24 -10.08 19.90
N TYR A 80 -20.36 -9.44 20.25
CA TYR A 80 -20.99 -8.42 19.42
C TYR A 80 -20.05 -7.23 19.21
N VAL A 81 -19.50 -6.64 20.28
CA VAL A 81 -18.53 -5.54 20.22
C VAL A 81 -17.27 -5.95 19.46
N LEU A 82 -16.78 -7.18 19.62
CA LEU A 82 -15.63 -7.66 18.86
C LEU A 82 -15.95 -7.85 17.38
N VAL A 83 -17.12 -8.37 17.03
CA VAL A 83 -17.58 -8.54 15.64
C VAL A 83 -17.91 -7.20 15.00
N THR A 84 -18.61 -6.29 15.69
CA THR A 84 -18.89 -4.94 15.17
C THR A 84 -17.60 -4.15 15.05
N ASN A 85 -16.71 -4.17 16.04
CA ASN A 85 -15.39 -3.53 15.93
C ASN A 85 -14.55 -4.17 14.83
N TYR A 86 -14.65 -5.49 14.59
CA TYR A 86 -14.01 -6.14 13.45
C TYR A 86 -14.61 -5.70 12.11
N LEU A 87 -15.95 -5.66 11.98
CA LEU A 87 -16.65 -5.24 10.77
C LEU A 87 -16.46 -3.74 10.48
N GLU A 88 -16.40 -2.91 11.52
CA GLU A 88 -16.12 -1.47 11.48
C GLU A 88 -14.64 -1.22 11.14
N ARG A 89 -13.70 -1.92 11.77
CA ARG A 89 -12.26 -1.82 11.43
C ARG A 89 -11.94 -2.39 10.06
N SER A 90 -12.66 -3.41 9.61
CA SER A 90 -12.48 -4.01 8.28
C SER A 90 -13.30 -3.32 7.20
N LEU A 91 -14.16 -2.35 7.57
CA LEU A 91 -15.09 -1.66 6.69
C LEU A 91 -15.86 -2.64 5.77
N LEU A 92 -16.19 -3.84 6.26
CA LEU A 92 -16.51 -4.98 5.38
C LEU A 92 -17.73 -4.70 4.49
N ALA A 93 -18.79 -4.12 5.05
CA ALA A 93 -20.00 -3.78 4.29
C ALA A 93 -19.69 -2.76 3.17
N PHE A 94 -18.85 -1.77 3.47
CA PHE A 94 -18.41 -0.78 2.48
C PHE A 94 -17.48 -1.40 1.44
N ARG A 95 -16.59 -2.32 1.84
CA ARG A 95 -15.75 -3.07 0.92
C ARG A 95 -16.59 -3.91 -0.05
N LEU A 96 -17.58 -4.64 0.47
CA LEU A 96 -18.51 -5.41 -0.36
C LEU A 96 -19.26 -4.52 -1.35
N ALA A 97 -19.74 -3.35 -0.91
CA ALA A 97 -20.37 -2.37 -1.79
C ALA A 97 -19.40 -1.86 -2.86
N CYS A 98 -18.12 -1.67 -2.55
CA CYS A 98 -17.12 -1.27 -3.54
C CYS A 98 -16.74 -2.40 -4.50
N TYR A 99 -16.85 -3.67 -4.09
CA TYR A 99 -16.68 -4.80 -4.99
C TYR A 99 -17.80 -4.94 -6.03
N THR A 100 -18.97 -4.33 -5.81
CA THR A 100 -20.05 -4.31 -6.81
C THR A 100 -19.88 -3.21 -7.87
N GLN A 101 -18.90 -2.31 -7.72
CA GLN A 101 -18.63 -1.22 -8.66
C GLN A 101 -17.73 -1.70 -9.82
N SER A 102 -18.28 -2.51 -10.74
CA SER A 102 -17.53 -3.12 -11.86
C SER A 102 -16.72 -2.11 -12.67
N ASP A 103 -17.31 -0.95 -12.91
CA ASP A 103 -16.76 0.18 -13.66
C ASP A 103 -15.43 0.66 -13.05
N LEU A 104 -15.38 0.82 -11.72
CA LEU A 104 -14.19 1.26 -10.98
C LEU A 104 -13.11 0.17 -10.86
N LEU A 105 -13.50 -1.09 -11.03
CA LEU A 105 -12.59 -2.24 -10.96
C LEU A 105 -12.07 -2.69 -12.32
N SER A 106 -12.52 -2.04 -13.40
CA SER A 106 -12.11 -2.37 -14.75
C SER A 106 -10.60 -2.16 -14.96
N HIS A 107 -10.04 -2.99 -15.85
CA HIS A 107 -8.67 -2.83 -16.35
C HIS A 107 -8.62 -1.92 -17.58
N THR A 108 -9.74 -1.68 -18.25
CA THR A 108 -9.82 -0.82 -19.43
C THR A 108 -10.20 0.60 -19.03
N PRO A 109 -9.58 1.62 -19.64
CA PRO A 109 -10.01 3.01 -19.47
C PRO A 109 -11.50 3.20 -19.82
N TYR A 110 -12.17 4.14 -19.15
CA TYR A 110 -13.60 4.43 -19.40
C TYR A 110 -13.86 5.03 -20.79
N ALA A 111 -12.92 5.81 -21.30
CA ALA A 111 -13.01 6.46 -22.59
C ALA A 111 -11.62 6.54 -23.21
N THR A 112 -11.59 6.63 -24.54
CA THR A 112 -10.35 6.88 -25.30
C THR A 112 -9.88 8.32 -25.16
N ASP A 113 -10.78 9.25 -24.84
CA ASP A 113 -10.49 10.65 -24.60
C ASP A 113 -10.42 10.95 -23.10
N THR A 114 -9.30 11.51 -22.66
CA THR A 114 -9.05 11.78 -21.24
C THR A 114 -9.99 12.85 -20.69
N GLU A 115 -10.32 13.90 -21.46
CA GLU A 115 -11.19 14.97 -21.00
C GLU A 115 -12.62 14.46 -20.77
N GLN A 116 -13.15 13.70 -21.73
CA GLN A 116 -14.46 13.05 -21.60
C GLN A 116 -14.50 12.09 -20.41
N CYS A 117 -13.44 11.32 -20.18
CA CYS A 117 -13.33 10.43 -19.03
C CYS A 117 -13.38 11.20 -17.70
N VAL A 118 -12.58 12.27 -17.58
CA VAL A 118 -12.53 13.13 -16.40
C VAL A 118 -13.89 13.79 -16.15
N GLN A 119 -14.53 14.33 -17.19
CA GLN A 119 -15.86 14.92 -17.08
C GLN A 119 -16.90 13.92 -16.57
N ARG A 120 -16.83 12.65 -16.99
CA ARG A 120 -17.69 11.59 -16.48
C ARG A 120 -17.42 11.28 -15.01
N LEU A 121 -16.14 11.16 -14.63
CA LEU A 121 -15.75 10.83 -13.25
C LEU A 121 -16.04 11.95 -12.25
N PHE A 122 -15.90 13.21 -12.67
CA PHE A 122 -16.03 14.37 -11.79
C PHE A 122 -17.23 15.26 -12.17
N SER A 123 -18.24 14.67 -12.82
CA SER A 123 -19.45 15.39 -13.24
C SER A 123 -20.11 16.14 -12.06
N GLY A 124 -20.43 17.42 -12.27
CA GLY A 124 -21.05 18.27 -11.25
C GLY A 124 -20.08 19.02 -10.34
N GLN A 125 -18.77 18.73 -10.37
CA GLN A 125 -17.77 19.62 -9.79
C GLN A 125 -17.46 20.75 -10.78
N ARG A 126 -17.53 22.02 -10.33
CA ARG A 126 -16.98 23.13 -11.11
C ARG A 126 -15.50 22.85 -11.26
N SER A 127 -15.07 22.54 -12.49
CA SER A 127 -13.67 22.68 -12.89
C SER A 127 -13.30 24.15 -12.69
N THR A 128 -12.85 24.50 -11.49
CA THR A 128 -11.93 25.61 -11.41
C THR A 128 -10.69 25.09 -12.12
N LYS A 129 -10.36 25.68 -13.27
CA LYS A 129 -9.01 25.59 -13.85
C LYS A 129 -8.05 26.29 -12.89
N GLU A 130 -7.97 25.82 -11.66
CA GLU A 130 -6.90 26.14 -10.74
C GLU A 130 -5.63 25.61 -11.39
N ALA A 131 -4.57 26.42 -11.35
CA ALA A 131 -3.27 26.00 -11.82
C ALA A 131 -2.89 24.69 -11.11
N CYS A 132 -2.46 23.70 -11.90
CA CYS A 132 -2.10 22.39 -11.36
C CYS A 132 -0.89 22.50 -10.43
N SER A 133 -1.16 22.53 -9.13
CA SER A 133 -0.13 22.71 -8.09
C SER A 133 0.90 21.57 -8.05
N LEU A 134 0.58 20.44 -8.67
CA LEU A 134 1.46 19.28 -8.80
C LEU A 134 2.57 19.46 -9.84
N LYS A 135 2.38 20.30 -10.87
CA LYS A 135 3.38 20.58 -11.91
C LYS A 135 4.07 21.94 -11.77
N GLU A 136 3.74 22.71 -10.74
CA GLU A 136 4.47 23.93 -10.41
C GLU A 136 5.97 23.67 -10.40
N ASP A 137 6.74 24.62 -10.94
CA ASP A 137 8.19 24.53 -10.94
C ASP A 137 8.70 24.54 -9.50
N VAL A 138 9.27 23.40 -9.12
CA VAL A 138 9.91 23.16 -7.83
C VAL A 138 11.37 22.90 -8.11
N ASP A 139 12.23 23.73 -7.54
CA ASP A 139 13.67 23.55 -7.65
C ASP A 139 14.16 22.35 -6.82
N LEU A 140 15.21 21.70 -7.32
CA LEU A 140 15.98 20.72 -6.55
C LEU A 140 17.02 21.46 -5.71
N ILE A 141 16.87 21.44 -4.38
CA ILE A 141 17.86 21.96 -3.44
C ILE A 141 19.12 21.08 -3.46
N LEU A 142 18.93 19.76 -3.51
CA LEU A 142 20.00 18.77 -3.55
C LEU A 142 19.73 17.81 -4.70
N THR A 143 20.75 17.60 -5.52
CA THR A 143 20.71 16.67 -6.66
C THR A 143 21.54 15.42 -6.34
N PRO A 144 21.00 14.21 -6.53
CA PRO A 144 21.74 12.98 -6.28
C PRO A 144 22.85 12.77 -7.33
N ARG A 145 23.96 12.18 -6.90
CA ARG A 145 25.05 11.73 -7.76
C ARG A 145 24.79 10.31 -8.21
N LEU A 146 24.33 10.15 -9.44
CA LEU A 146 24.16 8.83 -10.05
C LEU A 146 25.52 8.24 -10.48
N PRO A 147 25.70 6.92 -10.39
CA PRO A 147 26.94 6.29 -10.79
C PRO A 147 27.13 6.31 -12.32
N SER A 148 28.37 6.26 -12.78
CA SER A 148 28.70 6.32 -14.22
C SER A 148 28.54 4.99 -14.97
N HIS A 149 28.37 3.86 -14.28
CA HIS A 149 28.17 2.56 -14.93
C HIS A 149 26.75 2.44 -15.49
N SER A 150 26.55 1.51 -16.43
CA SER A 150 25.23 1.28 -17.04
C SER A 150 24.28 0.59 -16.06
N PHE A 151 23.07 1.11 -15.96
CA PHE A 151 21.92 0.53 -15.28
C PHE A 151 20.64 0.93 -16.03
N ASP A 152 19.62 0.09 -15.95
CA ASP A 152 18.32 0.32 -16.60
C ASP A 152 17.21 0.70 -15.60
N THR A 153 17.51 0.64 -14.30
CA THR A 153 16.56 0.78 -13.19
C THR A 153 17.08 1.77 -12.17
N VAL A 154 16.22 2.61 -11.62
CA VAL A 154 16.51 3.47 -10.46
C VAL A 154 15.51 3.17 -9.35
N ILE A 155 15.99 3.06 -8.11
CA ILE A 155 15.14 2.88 -6.93
C ILE A 155 15.05 4.22 -6.19
N VAL A 156 13.85 4.77 -6.09
CA VAL A 156 13.58 5.99 -5.33
C VAL A 156 12.84 5.65 -4.04
N VAL A 157 13.41 6.04 -2.91
CA VAL A 157 12.84 5.87 -1.58
C VAL A 157 12.22 7.17 -1.13
N ARG A 158 10.91 7.18 -0.90
CA ARG A 158 10.21 8.33 -0.31
C ARG A 158 10.58 8.41 1.17
N SER A 159 11.17 9.51 1.59
CA SER A 159 11.58 9.69 2.97
C SER A 159 11.20 11.07 3.51
N ALA A 160 10.97 11.14 4.81
CA ALA A 160 10.75 12.41 5.52
C ALA A 160 12.10 13.08 5.82
N PRO A 161 12.20 14.41 5.85
CA PRO A 161 13.47 15.12 6.04
C PRO A 161 14.21 14.70 7.32
N LYS A 162 13.47 14.51 8.41
CA LYS A 162 14.04 14.10 9.71
C LYS A 162 14.22 12.59 9.88
N ALA A 163 13.90 11.76 8.88
CA ALA A 163 14.01 10.30 8.94
C ALA A 163 15.41 9.77 8.59
N SER A 164 16.47 10.39 9.13
CA SER A 164 17.85 9.97 8.88
C SER A 164 18.12 8.53 9.31
N ASP A 165 17.47 8.07 10.39
CA ASP A 165 17.64 6.71 10.90
C ASP A 165 17.15 5.65 9.91
N TYR A 166 16.01 5.89 9.25
CA TYR A 166 15.47 5.02 8.20
C TYR A 166 16.37 5.01 6.96
N ARG A 167 16.83 6.17 6.51
CA ARG A 167 17.80 6.27 5.40
C ARG A 167 19.08 5.51 5.70
N ASN A 168 19.62 5.66 6.91
CA ASN A 168 20.82 4.96 7.35
C ASN A 168 20.62 3.44 7.48
N TYR A 169 19.47 3.00 7.99
CA TYR A 169 19.09 1.58 7.99
C TYR A 169 19.10 1.01 6.57
N ILE A 170 18.44 1.67 5.62
CA ILE A 170 18.37 1.25 4.23
C ILE A 170 19.78 1.14 3.63
N ARG A 171 20.62 2.17 3.81
CA ARG A 171 22.03 2.16 3.38
C ARG A 171 22.85 1.01 3.97
N ARG A 172 22.58 0.63 5.22
CA ARG A 172 23.29 -0.48 5.91
C ARG A 172 22.78 -1.86 5.52
N THR A 173 21.59 -1.96 4.95
CA THR A 173 20.91 -3.22 4.64
C THR A 173 20.71 -3.38 3.14
N TRP A 174 19.47 -3.50 2.67
CA TRP A 174 19.13 -3.94 1.31
C TRP A 174 19.63 -3.00 0.21
N ALA A 175 19.96 -1.73 0.49
CA ALA A 175 20.58 -0.87 -0.51
C ALA A 175 22.00 -1.35 -0.90
N LYS A 176 22.67 -2.13 -0.04
CA LYS A 176 23.92 -2.81 -0.39
C LYS A 176 23.70 -3.88 -1.47
N ASP A 177 22.58 -4.60 -1.39
CA ASP A 177 22.23 -5.66 -2.34
C ASP A 177 21.80 -5.09 -3.69
N ALA A 178 21.38 -3.82 -3.73
CA ALA A 178 21.08 -3.09 -4.97
C ALA A 178 22.34 -2.60 -5.72
N LYS A 179 23.53 -2.65 -5.11
CA LYS A 179 24.77 -2.20 -5.76
C LYS A 179 25.04 -3.02 -7.03
N GLY A 180 25.28 -2.31 -8.13
CA GLY A 180 25.48 -2.92 -9.46
C GLY A 180 24.20 -3.31 -10.17
N TYR A 181 23.03 -3.23 -9.52
CA TYR A 181 21.72 -3.38 -10.16
C TYR A 181 21.06 -2.02 -10.42
N ALA A 182 20.90 -1.21 -9.38
CA ALA A 182 20.22 0.08 -9.46
C ALA A 182 20.75 1.05 -8.39
N PRO A 183 20.97 2.35 -8.69
CA PRO A 183 21.19 3.34 -7.66
C PRO A 183 19.93 3.51 -6.80
N VAL A 184 20.14 3.68 -5.49
CA VAL A 184 19.10 4.00 -4.51
C VAL A 184 19.17 5.49 -4.20
N VAL A 185 18.07 6.22 -4.39
CA VAL A 185 17.97 7.67 -4.19
C VAL A 185 16.85 7.98 -3.21
N PHE A 186 17.11 8.80 -2.19
CA PHE A 186 16.10 9.26 -1.25
C PHE A 186 15.42 10.54 -1.76
N ALA A 187 14.12 10.45 -2.08
CA ALA A 187 13.29 11.60 -2.42
C ALA A 187 12.74 12.25 -1.14
N VAL A 188 13.13 13.50 -0.90
CA VAL A 188 12.85 14.24 0.32
C VAL A 188 12.35 15.64 -0.02
N ALA A 189 11.45 16.18 0.78
CA ALA A 189 10.99 17.57 0.67
C ALA A 189 11.62 18.45 1.76
N LYS A 190 11.44 19.76 1.68
CA LYS A 190 11.99 20.72 2.64
C LYS A 190 11.45 20.46 4.05
N GLY A 191 12.34 20.51 5.05
CA GLY A 191 11.97 20.37 6.46
C GLY A 191 13.13 20.01 7.41
N ALA A 192 14.34 19.83 6.87
CA ALA A 192 15.60 19.74 7.61
C ALA A 192 16.77 20.14 6.67
N ASP A 193 17.89 20.57 7.26
CA ASP A 193 19.15 20.74 6.53
C ASP A 193 19.81 19.37 6.33
N LEU A 194 19.89 18.95 5.07
CA LEU A 194 20.47 17.66 4.66
C LEU A 194 21.81 17.84 3.96
N SER A 195 22.39 19.04 3.96
CA SER A 195 23.61 19.36 3.20
C SER A 195 24.78 18.46 3.59
N LYS A 196 24.96 18.18 4.89
CA LYS A 196 26.00 17.29 5.39
C LYS A 196 25.78 15.85 4.93
N GLU A 197 24.57 15.34 5.10
CA GLU A 197 24.20 13.96 4.73
C GLU A 197 24.32 13.74 3.21
N ALA A 198 23.86 14.70 2.41
CA ALA A 198 23.97 14.65 0.95
C ALA A 198 25.41 14.78 0.46
N LYS A 199 26.26 15.58 1.11
CA LYS A 199 27.69 15.64 0.81
C LYS A 199 28.38 14.30 1.07
N GLU A 200 28.02 13.64 2.17
CA GLU A 200 28.59 12.36 2.58
C GLU A 200 28.14 11.21 1.67
N HIS A 201 26.84 11.06 1.41
CA HIS A 201 26.30 9.90 0.70
C HIS A 201 26.00 10.14 -0.78
N GLY A 202 25.69 11.38 -1.18
CA GLY A 202 25.38 11.73 -2.56
C GLY A 202 24.07 11.15 -3.10
N ASP A 203 23.22 10.59 -2.26
CA ASP A 203 22.03 9.82 -2.65
C ASP A 203 20.70 10.54 -2.32
N ILE A 204 20.74 11.84 -2.05
CA ILE A 204 19.55 12.63 -1.67
C ILE A 204 19.11 13.50 -2.84
N MET A 205 17.84 13.36 -3.19
CA MET A 205 17.08 14.27 -4.06
C MET A 205 16.15 15.09 -3.17
N GLN A 206 16.45 16.38 -2.98
CA GLN A 206 15.67 17.25 -2.10
C GLN A 206 14.92 18.33 -2.90
N PHE A 207 13.60 18.39 -2.73
CA PHE A 207 12.71 19.34 -3.39
C PHE A 207 12.39 20.57 -2.51
N ASP A 208 12.31 21.76 -3.10
CA ASP A 208 11.98 23.01 -2.38
C ASP A 208 10.47 23.24 -2.18
N TYR A 209 9.82 22.35 -1.44
CA TYR A 209 8.47 22.57 -0.90
C TYR A 209 8.34 21.92 0.48
N PRO A 210 7.45 22.41 1.37
CA PRO A 210 7.33 21.87 2.72
C PRO A 210 6.80 20.43 2.73
N ASP A 211 7.48 19.54 3.47
CA ASP A 211 7.06 18.14 3.59
C ASP A 211 5.81 17.99 4.46
N SER A 212 4.83 17.25 3.95
CA SER A 212 3.62 16.85 4.67
C SER A 212 3.01 15.59 4.06
N TYR A 213 2.15 14.91 4.82
CA TYR A 213 1.40 13.76 4.29
C TYR A 213 0.53 14.14 3.08
N TYR A 214 -0.09 15.32 3.10
CA TYR A 214 -0.91 15.82 1.99
C TYR A 214 -0.10 16.22 0.74
N SER A 215 1.23 16.31 0.84
CA SER A 215 2.13 16.60 -0.27
C SER A 215 2.75 15.36 -0.92
N LEU A 216 2.34 14.14 -0.55
CA LEU A 216 2.86 12.90 -1.14
C LEU A 216 2.67 12.85 -2.65
N SER A 217 1.51 13.27 -3.17
CA SER A 217 1.25 13.34 -4.62
C SER A 217 2.20 14.33 -5.32
N LYS A 218 2.59 15.43 -4.68
CA LYS A 218 3.60 16.37 -5.21
C LYS A 218 4.99 15.73 -5.18
N LYS A 219 5.34 14.99 -4.11
CA LYS A 219 6.59 14.21 -4.03
C LYS A 219 6.71 13.17 -5.15
N MET A 220 5.63 12.46 -5.43
CA MET A 220 5.58 11.51 -6.55
C MET A 220 5.70 12.21 -7.90
N THR A 221 4.93 13.27 -8.12
CA THR A 221 4.96 14.02 -9.39
C THR A 221 6.35 14.57 -9.68
N MET A 222 7.04 15.12 -8.67
CA MET A 222 8.40 15.61 -8.82
C MET A 222 9.42 14.48 -9.01
N THR A 223 9.20 13.32 -8.40
CA THR A 223 10.01 12.12 -8.65
C THR A 223 9.88 11.65 -10.10
N TYR A 224 8.66 11.65 -10.65
CA TYR A 224 8.41 11.34 -12.06
C TYR A 224 9.10 12.34 -12.98
N ARG A 225 8.96 13.65 -12.72
CA ARG A 225 9.64 14.71 -13.46
C ARG A 225 11.15 14.47 -13.51
N TRP A 226 11.78 14.26 -12.36
CA TRP A 226 13.22 13.98 -12.28
C TRP A 226 13.60 12.73 -13.06
N PHE A 227 12.89 11.62 -12.88
CA PHE A 227 13.15 10.37 -13.60
C PHE A 227 13.07 10.53 -15.14
N LEU A 228 12.13 11.34 -15.62
CA LEU A 228 11.98 11.64 -17.05
C LEU A 228 13.11 12.52 -17.61
N THR A 229 13.89 13.20 -16.76
CA THR A 229 15.12 13.90 -17.19
C THR A 229 16.31 12.97 -17.40
N LEU A 230 16.25 11.75 -16.84
CA LEU A 230 17.33 10.78 -16.96
C LEU A 230 17.42 10.20 -18.38
N PRO A 231 18.59 9.69 -18.81
CA PRO A 231 18.76 9.02 -20.10
C PRO A 231 17.71 7.94 -20.37
N THR A 232 17.30 7.81 -21.64
CA THR A 232 16.27 6.84 -22.08
C THR A 232 16.68 5.38 -21.90
N SER A 233 17.97 5.10 -21.71
CA SER A 233 18.48 3.77 -21.31
C SER A 233 17.98 3.33 -19.93
N ILE A 234 17.57 4.27 -19.08
CA ILE A 234 16.94 3.99 -17.79
C ILE A 234 15.44 3.84 -18.02
N THR A 235 15.00 2.58 -18.09
CA THR A 235 13.67 2.17 -18.54
C THR A 235 12.70 1.87 -17.38
N LYS A 236 13.21 1.68 -16.16
CA LYS A 236 12.41 1.33 -14.98
C LYS A 236 12.62 2.29 -13.81
N LEU A 237 11.53 2.68 -13.18
CA LEU A 237 11.51 3.39 -11.91
C LEU A 237 10.89 2.48 -10.84
N VAL A 238 11.60 2.23 -9.75
CA VAL A 238 11.03 1.60 -8.55
C VAL A 238 10.81 2.69 -7.53
N VAL A 239 9.60 2.83 -7.00
CA VAL A 239 9.32 3.76 -5.89
C VAL A 239 8.90 2.96 -4.68
N THR A 240 9.46 3.27 -3.52
CA THR A 240 9.18 2.57 -2.26
C THR A 240 9.21 3.52 -1.06
N ASN A 241 8.65 3.11 0.08
CA ASN A 241 8.76 3.87 1.33
C ASN A 241 10.05 3.60 2.08
N ASP A 242 10.39 4.48 3.02
CA ASP A 242 11.56 4.32 3.88
C ASP A 242 11.34 3.34 5.06
N ASP A 243 10.12 2.84 5.25
CA ASP A 243 9.71 1.91 6.31
C ASP A 243 9.42 0.48 5.81
N VAL A 244 10.09 0.06 4.73
CA VAL A 244 9.97 -1.29 4.16
C VAL A 244 11.26 -2.10 4.31
N VAL A 245 11.14 -3.42 4.17
CA VAL A 245 12.26 -4.30 3.82
C VAL A 245 12.11 -4.74 2.38
N LEU A 246 13.09 -4.42 1.52
CA LEU A 246 13.11 -4.81 0.11
C LEU A 246 14.02 -6.02 -0.10
N HIS A 247 13.50 -7.07 -0.75
CA HIS A 247 14.29 -8.20 -1.19
C HIS A 247 14.78 -7.97 -2.62
N VAL A 248 15.96 -7.38 -2.77
CA VAL A 248 16.47 -6.90 -4.07
C VAL A 248 16.59 -8.02 -5.12
N GLN A 249 17.01 -9.23 -4.74
CA GLN A 249 17.13 -10.33 -5.70
C GLN A 249 15.78 -10.72 -6.31
N ASN A 250 14.76 -10.94 -5.48
CA ASN A 250 13.38 -11.19 -5.91
C ASN A 250 12.80 -10.04 -6.75
N LEU A 251 13.17 -8.78 -6.45
CA LEU A 251 12.81 -7.64 -7.30
C LEU A 251 13.45 -7.73 -8.68
N LYS A 252 14.73 -8.12 -8.76
CA LYS A 252 15.49 -8.23 -10.02
C LYS A 252 15.01 -9.39 -10.90
N GLU A 253 14.66 -10.52 -10.28
CA GLU A 253 14.20 -11.74 -10.97
C GLU A 253 12.70 -11.73 -11.28
N MET A 254 12.00 -10.66 -10.91
CA MET A 254 10.57 -10.55 -11.13
C MET A 254 10.24 -10.56 -12.62
N ASP A 255 9.23 -11.36 -12.96
CA ASP A 255 8.62 -11.32 -14.28
C ASP A 255 7.81 -10.02 -14.43
N LEU A 256 8.35 -9.11 -15.24
CA LEU A 256 7.75 -7.82 -15.58
C LEU A 256 7.18 -7.88 -17.00
N PRO A 257 6.08 -7.15 -17.29
CA PRO A 257 5.58 -7.05 -18.65
C PRO A 257 6.63 -6.45 -19.61
N PRO A 258 6.50 -6.68 -20.93
CA PRO A 258 7.42 -6.12 -21.91
C PRO A 258 7.58 -4.61 -21.79
N LEU A 259 8.80 -4.10 -22.03
CA LEU A 259 9.10 -2.67 -21.89
C LEU A 259 8.46 -1.76 -22.95
N TYR A 260 7.94 -2.35 -24.04
CA TYR A 260 7.17 -1.61 -25.04
C TYR A 260 5.73 -1.34 -24.60
N ASP A 261 5.24 -2.02 -23.57
CA ASP A 261 3.94 -1.79 -22.97
C ASP A 261 4.01 -0.65 -21.93
N THR A 262 2.85 -0.15 -21.52
CA THR A 262 2.72 0.92 -20.53
C THR A 262 2.09 0.35 -19.26
N TRP A 263 2.91 0.10 -18.24
CA TRP A 263 2.49 -0.61 -17.03
C TRP A 263 3.10 -0.09 -15.74
N VAL A 264 2.39 -0.38 -14.65
CA VAL A 264 2.80 -0.24 -13.25
C VAL A 264 2.56 -1.58 -12.53
N VAL A 265 3.59 -2.12 -11.89
CA VAL A 265 3.57 -3.40 -11.18
C VAL A 265 3.63 -3.18 -9.67
N GLY A 266 2.85 -3.95 -8.93
CA GLY A 266 2.92 -4.07 -7.47
C GLY A 266 1.70 -4.79 -6.90
N LYS A 267 1.35 -4.53 -5.64
CA LYS A 267 0.11 -5.06 -5.05
C LYS A 267 -1.10 -4.21 -5.47
N VAL A 268 -1.80 -4.64 -6.51
CA VAL A 268 -3.08 -4.04 -6.92
C VAL A 268 -4.17 -4.36 -5.90
N SER A 269 -4.65 -3.33 -5.22
CA SER A 269 -5.78 -3.35 -4.30
C SER A 269 -7.10 -3.02 -4.98
N ARG A 270 -8.21 -3.57 -4.46
CA ARG A 270 -9.56 -3.44 -5.00
C ARG A 270 -10.58 -3.31 -3.88
N GLY A 271 -11.74 -2.73 -4.18
CA GLY A 271 -12.88 -2.67 -3.26
C GLY A 271 -12.62 -1.83 -2.00
N TYR A 272 -11.75 -0.81 -2.06
CA TYR A 272 -11.51 0.08 -0.93
C TYR A 272 -12.50 1.26 -0.94
N PRO A 273 -13.21 1.51 0.17
CA PRO A 273 -14.05 2.70 0.29
C PRO A 273 -13.22 3.94 0.62
N ARG A 274 -13.71 5.11 0.20
CA ARG A 274 -13.21 6.40 0.68
C ARG A 274 -13.53 6.55 2.16
N LEU A 275 -12.53 6.90 2.95
CA LEU A 275 -12.73 7.19 4.37
C LEU A 275 -13.42 8.55 4.51
N ILE A 276 -14.50 8.59 5.29
CA ILE A 276 -15.38 9.77 5.42
C ILE A 276 -15.12 10.61 6.68
N PHE A 277 -14.22 10.17 7.56
CA PHE A 277 -13.94 10.81 8.84
C PHE A 277 -12.69 11.69 8.75
N PRO A 278 -12.80 13.03 8.90
CA PRO A 278 -11.68 13.97 8.69
C PRO A 278 -10.46 13.78 9.61
N TRP A 279 -10.61 13.13 10.76
CA TRP A 279 -9.52 12.87 11.71
C TRP A 279 -8.67 11.66 11.37
N ILE A 280 -9.04 10.88 10.33
CA ILE A 280 -8.24 9.74 9.88
C ILE A 280 -7.21 10.24 8.85
N THR A 281 -5.95 9.83 8.99
CA THR A 281 -4.83 10.23 8.12
C THR A 281 -5.10 10.04 6.62
N TRP A 282 -5.88 9.01 6.27
CA TRP A 282 -6.22 8.65 4.89
C TRP A 282 -7.59 9.19 4.44
N TYR A 283 -8.11 10.19 5.15
CA TYR A 283 -9.32 10.89 4.75
C TYR A 283 -9.12 11.63 3.42
N VAL A 284 -10.12 11.50 2.55
CA VAL A 284 -10.25 12.30 1.33
C VAL A 284 -11.65 12.90 1.34
N SER A 285 -11.77 14.20 1.09
CA SER A 285 -13.07 14.86 1.07
C SER A 285 -13.89 14.42 -0.15
N GLY A 286 -15.22 14.49 -0.03
CA GLY A 286 -16.11 14.27 -1.17
C GLY A 286 -15.93 15.33 -2.27
N ASP A 287 -15.47 16.52 -1.89
CA ASP A 287 -15.15 17.60 -2.82
C ASP A 287 -13.89 17.31 -3.64
N SER A 288 -12.90 16.58 -3.09
CA SER A 288 -11.74 16.13 -3.88
C SER A 288 -12.04 14.88 -4.70
N TYR A 289 -12.81 13.94 -4.14
CA TYR A 289 -13.21 12.71 -4.83
C TYR A 289 -14.67 12.36 -4.50
N PRO A 290 -15.60 12.54 -5.46
CA PRO A 290 -17.04 12.44 -5.16
C PRO A 290 -17.53 11.00 -4.95
N HIS A 291 -16.79 9.99 -5.44
CA HIS A 291 -17.21 8.60 -5.31
C HIS A 291 -16.92 8.05 -3.91
N MET A 292 -17.76 7.12 -3.46
CA MET A 292 -17.58 6.41 -2.19
C MET A 292 -16.56 5.28 -2.26
N CYS A 293 -16.20 4.84 -3.47
CA CYS A 293 -15.29 3.73 -3.70
C CYS A 293 -14.11 4.19 -4.56
N TYR A 294 -12.91 3.80 -4.16
CA TYR A 294 -11.74 4.00 -5.00
C TYR A 294 -11.71 2.95 -6.12
N PRO A 295 -11.16 3.29 -7.29
CA PRO A 295 -10.83 2.29 -8.30
C PRO A 295 -9.77 1.34 -7.79
N ARG A 296 -9.42 0.36 -8.62
CA ARG A 296 -8.20 -0.41 -8.36
C ARG A 296 -6.98 0.52 -8.35
N PHE A 297 -6.06 0.30 -7.42
CA PHE A 297 -4.80 1.05 -7.33
C PHE A 297 -3.68 0.12 -6.86
N VAL A 298 -2.46 0.33 -7.34
CA VAL A 298 -1.28 -0.34 -6.76
C VAL A 298 -1.00 0.34 -5.42
N GLN A 299 -0.79 -0.41 -4.35
CA GLN A 299 -0.55 0.17 -3.02
C GLN A 299 0.78 0.91 -2.94
N GLY A 300 0.82 2.02 -2.19
CA GLY A 300 1.97 2.90 -2.10
C GLY A 300 3.18 2.39 -1.30
N SER A 301 3.20 1.15 -0.80
CA SER A 301 4.38 0.63 -0.10
C SER A 301 5.55 0.42 -1.04
N SER A 302 5.30 -0.10 -2.25
CA SER A 302 6.28 -0.15 -3.34
C SER A 302 5.65 -0.49 -4.69
N MET A 303 6.22 0.08 -5.75
CA MET A 303 5.72 0.04 -7.12
C MET A 303 6.88 0.03 -8.11
N VAL A 304 6.73 -0.70 -9.22
CA VAL A 304 7.67 -0.68 -10.35
C VAL A 304 6.96 -0.11 -11.56
N PHE A 305 7.53 0.90 -12.18
CA PHE A 305 6.98 1.59 -13.34
C PHE A 305 7.86 1.36 -14.57
N SER A 306 7.21 1.07 -15.69
CA SER A 306 7.82 1.33 -17.01
C SER A 306 7.99 2.83 -17.23
N ARG A 307 9.02 3.23 -18.01
CA ARG A 307 9.24 4.64 -18.34
C ARG A 307 8.06 5.26 -19.09
N SER A 308 7.42 4.50 -19.98
CA SER A 308 6.18 4.88 -20.66
C SER A 308 5.07 5.20 -19.66
N ALA A 309 4.84 4.35 -18.65
CA ALA A 309 3.85 4.62 -17.62
C ALA A 309 4.17 5.87 -16.80
N VAL A 310 5.43 6.08 -16.41
CA VAL A 310 5.83 7.32 -15.72
C VAL A 310 5.51 8.55 -16.56
N LYS A 311 5.74 8.48 -17.88
CA LYS A 311 5.43 9.57 -18.80
C LYS A 311 3.92 9.83 -18.89
N GLU A 312 3.10 8.81 -19.13
CA GLU A 312 1.64 8.95 -19.21
C GLU A 312 1.06 9.53 -17.90
N ILE A 313 1.48 8.99 -16.75
CA ILE A 313 1.05 9.44 -15.44
C ILE A 313 1.44 10.91 -15.21
N TYR A 314 2.70 11.26 -15.49
CA TYR A 314 3.19 12.63 -15.32
C TYR A 314 2.45 13.60 -16.25
N ASP A 315 2.28 13.27 -17.53
CA ASP A 315 1.63 14.14 -18.50
C ASP A 315 0.17 14.39 -18.13
N GLY A 316 -0.56 13.35 -17.71
CA GLY A 316 -1.97 13.42 -17.34
C GLY A 316 -2.29 13.82 -15.89
N VAL A 317 -1.30 14.04 -15.02
CA VAL A 317 -1.56 14.31 -13.58
C VAL A 317 -2.39 15.57 -13.33
N CYS A 318 -2.35 16.54 -14.24
CA CYS A 318 -3.13 17.78 -14.13
C CYS A 318 -4.53 17.68 -14.75
N SER A 319 -4.84 16.57 -15.41
CA SER A 319 -6.17 16.33 -15.98
C SER A 319 -7.17 15.89 -14.92
N ILE A 320 -6.71 15.45 -13.75
CA ILE A 320 -7.53 14.92 -12.65
C ILE A 320 -7.35 15.81 -11.42
N PRO A 321 -8.42 16.08 -10.65
CA PRO A 321 -8.31 16.81 -9.39
C PRO A 321 -7.27 16.21 -8.44
N LEU A 322 -6.54 17.09 -7.74
CA LEU A 322 -5.53 16.67 -6.77
C LEU A 322 -6.16 15.81 -5.67
N LEU A 323 -5.61 14.61 -5.48
CA LEU A 323 -5.85 13.77 -4.31
C LEU A 323 -4.57 13.70 -3.47
N PRO A 324 -4.66 13.77 -2.13
CA PRO A 324 -3.47 13.75 -1.27
C PRO A 324 -2.84 12.35 -1.13
N LEU A 325 -3.60 11.30 -1.44
CA LEU A 325 -3.14 9.92 -1.49
C LEU A 325 -2.59 9.64 -2.90
N ASP A 326 -1.28 9.47 -3.01
CA ASP A 326 -0.59 9.37 -4.29
C ASP A 326 -0.87 8.07 -5.04
N ASP A 327 -1.02 6.97 -4.29
CA ASP A 327 -1.40 5.67 -4.85
C ASP A 327 -2.84 5.65 -5.36
N VAL A 328 -3.78 6.24 -4.60
CA VAL A 328 -5.17 6.42 -5.02
C VAL A 328 -5.27 7.38 -6.21
N LEU A 329 -4.51 8.49 -6.23
CA LEU A 329 -4.44 9.40 -7.37
C LEU A 329 -4.06 8.65 -8.65
N MET A 330 -3.01 7.84 -8.58
CA MET A 330 -2.60 6.99 -9.70
C MET A 330 -3.69 5.97 -10.08
N GLY A 331 -4.38 5.38 -9.11
CA GLY A 331 -5.54 4.52 -9.38
C GLY A 331 -6.62 5.23 -10.19
N VAL A 332 -6.99 6.45 -9.78
CA VAL A 332 -7.95 7.28 -10.50
C VAL A 332 -7.44 7.66 -11.90
N GLN A 333 -6.15 7.96 -12.03
CA GLN A 333 -5.53 8.22 -13.34
C GLN A 333 -5.65 7.04 -14.30
N SER A 334 -5.50 5.80 -13.82
CA SER A 334 -5.60 4.60 -14.67
C SER A 334 -6.99 4.39 -15.30
N LEU A 335 -8.02 5.05 -14.76
CA LEU A 335 -9.37 5.01 -15.34
C LEU A 335 -9.47 5.82 -16.65
N CYS A 336 -8.58 6.79 -16.85
CA CYS A 336 -8.61 7.73 -17.98
C CYS A 336 -7.33 7.77 -18.81
N LEU A 337 -6.24 7.19 -18.31
CA LEU A 337 -4.93 7.19 -18.95
C LEU A 337 -4.54 5.77 -19.38
N PRO A 338 -3.78 5.60 -20.48
CA PRO A 338 -3.54 4.31 -21.10
C PRO A 338 -2.36 3.57 -20.46
N PHE A 339 -2.45 3.26 -19.16
CA PHE A 339 -1.48 2.41 -18.48
C PHE A 339 -2.15 1.29 -17.68
N GLU A 340 -1.54 0.11 -17.69
CA GLU A 340 -2.07 -1.04 -16.98
C GLU A 340 -1.46 -1.16 -15.57
N GLN A 341 -2.31 -1.37 -14.57
CA GLN A 341 -1.87 -1.83 -13.27
C GLN A 341 -1.81 -3.36 -13.23
N VAL A 342 -0.63 -3.90 -12.99
CA VAL A 342 -0.35 -5.33 -13.02
C VAL A 342 -0.08 -5.83 -11.60
N HIS A 343 -0.93 -6.76 -11.16
CA HIS A 343 -0.76 -7.37 -9.84
C HIS A 343 0.40 -8.37 -9.86
N ARG A 344 1.27 -8.28 -8.84
CA ARG A 344 2.29 -9.28 -8.55
C ARG A 344 2.30 -9.58 -7.05
N GLU A 345 2.36 -10.86 -6.74
CA GLU A 345 2.53 -11.34 -5.37
C GLU A 345 3.88 -10.93 -4.79
N GLY A 346 3.99 -10.94 -3.47
CA GLY A 346 5.23 -10.61 -2.77
C GLY A 346 5.42 -9.12 -2.47
N PHE A 347 4.59 -8.23 -3.01
CA PHE A 347 4.52 -6.82 -2.59
C PHE A 347 3.62 -6.65 -1.37
N ASP A 348 4.00 -5.75 -0.46
CA ASP A 348 3.24 -5.40 0.76
C ASP A 348 2.84 -6.63 1.58
N VAL A 349 3.79 -7.53 1.83
CA VAL A 349 3.55 -8.70 2.68
C VAL A 349 3.75 -8.34 4.15
N HIS A 350 2.95 -8.94 5.01
CA HIS A 350 3.04 -8.76 6.47
C HIS A 350 3.90 -9.82 7.16
N TRP A 351 4.40 -10.80 6.40
CA TRP A 351 5.35 -11.79 6.86
C TRP A 351 6.37 -12.08 5.76
N PRO A 352 7.68 -11.96 6.01
CA PRO A 352 8.69 -12.19 5.00
C PRO A 352 8.86 -13.70 4.76
N ASN A 353 8.19 -14.21 3.72
CA ASN A 353 8.33 -15.58 3.20
C ASN A 353 9.39 -15.64 2.06
N GLU A 354 9.74 -16.80 1.54
CA GLU A 354 10.80 -16.89 0.50
C GLU A 354 10.49 -16.13 -0.81
N TYR A 355 9.23 -15.73 -1.00
CA TYR A 355 8.74 -15.05 -2.19
C TYR A 355 8.50 -13.56 -1.98
N PHE A 356 8.78 -13.01 -0.79
CA PHE A 356 8.54 -11.59 -0.56
C PHE A 356 9.47 -10.76 -1.42
N VAL A 357 8.92 -9.70 -2.00
CA VAL A 357 9.66 -8.65 -2.68
C VAL A 357 9.72 -7.46 -1.74
N VAL A 358 8.59 -7.10 -1.12
CA VAL A 358 8.45 -5.94 -0.26
C VAL A 358 7.69 -6.34 0.99
N PHE A 359 8.37 -6.33 2.13
CA PHE A 359 7.73 -6.40 3.43
C PHE A 359 7.34 -4.98 3.85
N HIS A 360 6.08 -4.81 4.26
CA HIS A 360 5.58 -3.58 4.83
C HIS A 360 4.47 -3.88 5.84
N HIS A 361 4.48 -3.17 6.97
CA HIS A 361 3.48 -3.32 7.99
C HIS A 361 2.49 -2.15 7.93
N GLN A 362 1.34 -2.39 7.29
CA GLN A 362 0.37 -1.35 6.95
C GLN A 362 -0.25 -0.62 8.15
N TYR A 363 -0.34 -1.27 9.31
CA TYR A 363 -1.06 -0.73 10.48
C TYR A 363 -0.20 0.13 11.41
N GLU A 364 1.11 -0.09 11.40
CA GLU A 364 2.05 0.62 12.26
C GLU A 364 3.40 0.74 11.56
N ARG A 365 3.94 1.95 11.54
CA ARG A 365 5.30 2.19 11.04
C ARG A 365 6.30 1.53 11.98
N TYR A 366 6.93 0.46 11.54
CA TYR A 366 7.96 -0.22 12.32
C TYR A 366 9.19 0.66 12.50
N ASP A 367 9.79 0.56 13.69
CA ASP A 367 11.09 1.17 13.97
C ASP A 367 12.18 0.58 13.07
N TRP A 368 13.16 1.39 12.71
CA TRP A 368 14.25 1.00 11.81
C TRP A 368 15.06 -0.18 12.37
N LYS A 369 15.21 -0.35 13.69
CA LYS A 369 15.92 -1.51 14.28
C LYS A 369 15.16 -2.81 14.04
N ARG A 370 13.83 -2.75 14.09
CA ARG A 370 12.96 -3.89 13.81
C ARG A 370 13.06 -4.28 12.34
N LEU A 371 13.05 -3.30 11.43
CA LEU A 371 13.27 -3.52 10.00
C LEU A 371 14.67 -4.09 9.71
N GLU A 372 15.71 -3.61 10.39
CA GLU A 372 17.08 -4.15 10.30
C GLU A 372 17.17 -5.60 10.77
N THR A 373 16.50 -5.92 11.88
CA THR A 373 16.42 -7.30 12.39
C THR A 373 15.69 -8.22 11.41
N LEU A 374 14.58 -7.76 10.82
CA LEU A 374 13.82 -8.50 9.82
C LEU A 374 14.63 -8.75 8.55
N TYR A 375 15.35 -7.73 8.07
CA TYR A 375 16.28 -7.87 6.95
C TYR A 375 17.36 -8.92 7.27
N ASN A 376 18.03 -8.83 8.43
CA ASN A 376 19.07 -9.78 8.79
C ASN A 376 18.54 -11.22 8.95
N ALA A 377 17.31 -11.40 9.40
CA ALA A 377 16.66 -12.70 9.51
C ALA A 377 16.24 -13.32 8.16
N THR A 378 16.24 -12.52 7.09
CA THR A 378 15.81 -12.90 5.75
C THR A 378 16.94 -12.86 4.73
N ALA A 379 18.03 -12.15 5.02
CA ALA A 379 19.25 -12.12 4.23
C ALA A 379 19.77 -13.54 3.99
N GLY A 380 19.76 -13.99 2.73
CA GLY A 380 20.18 -15.34 2.32
C GLY A 380 19.04 -16.34 2.04
N LYS A 381 17.78 -15.96 2.25
CA LYS A 381 16.61 -16.76 1.82
C LYS A 381 16.18 -16.35 0.40
N THR A 382 16.99 -16.68 -0.60
CA THR A 382 16.61 -16.51 -2.01
C THR A 382 15.72 -17.66 -2.47
N ARG A 383 14.86 -17.38 -3.45
CA ARG A 383 14.14 -18.40 -4.22
C ARG A 383 15.15 -19.45 -4.73
N ARG A 384 14.89 -20.73 -4.49
CA ARG A 384 15.64 -21.84 -5.13
C ARG A 384 15.03 -22.16 -6.48
#